data_AF-A0A7J9QRX0-F1
#
_entry.id   AF-A0A7J9QRX0-F1
#
_cell.length_a   1.000
_cell.length_b   1.000
_cell.length_c   1.000
_cell.angle_alpha   90.00
_cell.angle_beta   90.00
_cell.angle_gamma   90.00
#
_symmetry.space_group_name_H-M   'P 1'
#
loop_
_entity.id
_entity.type
_entity.pdbx_description
1 polymer ?
#
loop_
_entity_poly.entity_id
_entity_poly.type
_entity_poly.pdbx_seq_one_letter_code
_entity_poly.pdbx_strand_id
1 'polypeptide(L)'
;PDIPPFKSFFLDRIIGEMRKKDTADADTGKIQKDSIIDYVINKNGSDIREIIIKNYKEKERVNEIINTAGWSLTRMLENIKK
;
A
#
# COMPACT_ATOMS: atom_id res chain seq x y z
N PRO A 1 -14.47 4.57 -11.12
CA PRO A 1 -13.56 3.63 -11.80
C PRO A 1 -12.69 2.91 -10.78
N ASP A 2 -12.87 1.60 -10.63
CA ASP A 2 -11.86 0.79 -9.93
C ASP A 2 -10.57 0.83 -10.75
N ILE A 3 -9.43 0.89 -10.07
CA ILE A 3 -8.11 0.99 -10.71
C ILE A 3 -7.37 -0.34 -10.49
N PRO A 4 -7.74 -1.41 -11.20
CA PRO A 4 -6.92 -2.61 -11.27
C PRO A 4 -5.69 -2.31 -12.16
N PRO A 5 -4.47 -2.74 -11.81
CA PRO A 5 -4.09 -3.63 -10.71
C PRO A 5 -3.82 -2.92 -9.38
N PHE A 6 -3.78 -1.60 -9.33
CA PHE A 6 -3.29 -0.87 -8.16
C PHE A 6 -4.05 -1.16 -6.87
N LYS A 7 -5.39 -1.16 -6.91
CA LYS A 7 -6.17 -1.42 -5.69
C LYS A 7 -5.98 -2.86 -5.20
N SER A 8 -6.21 -3.83 -6.07
CA SER A 8 -6.18 -5.26 -5.73
C SER A 8 -4.78 -5.83 -5.52
N PHE A 9 -3.75 -5.25 -6.13
CA PHE A 9 -2.37 -5.73 -6.01
C PHE A 9 -1.58 -4.90 -5.00
N PHE A 10 -1.49 -3.58 -5.17
CA PHE A 10 -0.64 -2.80 -4.28
C PHE A 10 -1.24 -2.67 -2.87
N LEU A 11 -2.51 -2.26 -2.76
CA LEU A 11 -3.12 -2.06 -1.44
C LEU A 11 -3.49 -3.38 -0.78
N ASP A 12 -4.26 -4.22 -1.46
CA ASP A 12 -4.82 -5.41 -0.83
C ASP A 12 -3.76 -6.50 -0.61
N ARG A 13 -2.81 -6.67 -1.53
CA ARG A 13 -1.76 -7.69 -1.41
C ARG A 13 -0.56 -7.16 -0.64
N ILE A 14 0.10 -6.09 -1.10
CA ILE A 14 1.35 -5.65 -0.45
C ILE A 14 1.07 -5.03 0.92
N ILE A 15 0.27 -3.96 0.96
CA ILE A 15 -0.03 -3.28 2.22
C ILE A 15 -0.91 -4.15 3.13
N GLY A 16 -1.84 -4.91 2.56
CA GLY A 16 -2.71 -5.83 3.31
C GLY A 16 -1.94 -6.96 4.01
N GLU A 17 -0.98 -7.61 3.34
CA GLU A 17 -0.16 -8.65 3.97
C GLU A 17 0.75 -8.07 5.06
N MET A 18 1.31 -6.88 4.85
CA MET A 18 2.05 -6.16 5.88
C MET A 18 1.16 -5.83 7.09
N ARG A 19 -0.07 -5.36 6.87
CA ARG A 19 -1.05 -5.07 7.93
C ARG A 19 -1.42 -6.32 8.71
N LYS A 20 -1.63 -7.46 8.06
CA LYS A 20 -1.93 -8.72 8.74
C LYS A 20 -0.82 -9.12 9.70
N LYS A 21 0.44 -9.06 9.26
CA LYS A 21 1.61 -9.33 10.10
C LYS A 21 1.66 -8.37 11.29
N ASP A 22 1.53 -7.07 11.02
CA ASP A 22 1.54 -6.05 12.06
C ASP A 22 0.39 -6.25 13.07
N THR A 23 -0.80 -6.66 12.62
CA THR A 23 -1.95 -6.93 13.49
C THR A 23 -1.67 -8.12 14.41
N ALA A 24 -1.12 -9.21 13.89
CA ALA A 24 -0.74 -10.37 14.69
C ALA A 24 0.36 -10.04 15.73
N ASP A 25 1.34 -9.22 15.34
CA ASP A 25 2.36 -8.75 16.28
C ASP A 25 1.78 -7.78 17.33
N ALA A 26 0.78 -6.97 16.97
CA ALA A 26 0.09 -6.09 17.92
C ALA A 26 -0.76 -6.88 18.92
N ASP A 27 -1.44 -7.93 18.46
CA ASP A 27 -2.26 -8.81 19.30
C ASP A 27 -1.41 -9.59 20.32
N THR A 28 -0.16 -9.90 19.96
CA THR A 28 0.82 -10.52 20.86
C THR A 28 1.61 -9.52 21.70
N GLY A 29 1.36 -8.21 21.54
CA GLY A 29 2.01 -7.14 22.30
C GLY A 29 3.45 -6.82 21.86
N LYS A 30 3.93 -7.40 20.75
CA LYS A 30 5.27 -7.09 20.20
C LYS A 30 5.36 -5.69 19.63
N ILE A 31 4.24 -5.15 19.15
CA ILE A 31 4.13 -3.76 18.71
C ILE A 31 2.87 -3.12 19.31
N GLN A 32 2.81 -1.79 19.32
CA GLN A 32 1.61 -1.06 19.67
C GLN A 32 0.59 -1.09 18.52
N LYS A 33 -0.71 -1.06 18.84
CA LYS A 33 -1.79 -1.09 17.84
C LYS A 33 -1.76 0.11 16.89
N ASP A 34 -1.30 1.26 17.37
CA ASP A 34 -1.10 2.48 16.57
C ASP A 34 0.11 2.41 15.62
N SER A 35 0.97 1.40 15.80
CA SER A 35 2.16 1.15 14.98
C SER A 35 1.89 0.16 13.83
N ILE A 36 0.63 -0.26 13.65
CA ILE A 36 0.21 -1.06 12.50
C ILE A 36 0.29 -0.19 11.24
N ILE A 37 0.81 -0.75 10.15
CA ILE A 37 0.87 -0.06 8.86
C ILE A 37 -0.52 0.38 8.38
N ASP A 38 -0.60 1.64 7.96
CA ASP A 38 -1.82 2.22 7.44
C ASP A 38 -1.55 3.01 6.17
N TYR A 39 -2.61 3.30 5.42
CA TYR A 39 -2.51 4.09 4.20
C TYR A 39 -3.68 5.03 4.03
N VAL A 40 -3.43 6.16 3.39
CA VAL A 40 -4.44 7.13 2.97
C VAL A 40 -4.31 7.35 1.47
N ILE A 41 -5.44 7.36 0.76
CA ILE A 41 -5.47 7.64 -0.69
C ILE A 41 -6.22 8.93 -0.90
N ASN A 42 -5.49 9.93 -1.39
CA ASN A 42 -6.05 11.19 -1.81
C ASN A 42 -6.37 11.11 -3.31
N LYS A 43 -7.63 11.32 -3.64
CA LYS A 43 -8.15 11.26 -5.01
C LYS A 43 -8.61 12.63 -5.47
N ASN A 44 -8.51 12.87 -6.78
CA ASN A 44 -9.20 13.95 -7.45
C ASN A 44 -10.21 13.35 -8.43
N GLY A 45 -11.48 13.28 -8.03
CA GLY A 45 -12.49 12.53 -8.77
C GLY A 45 -12.15 11.04 -8.85
N SER A 46 -11.99 10.53 -10.07
CA SER A 46 -11.59 9.14 -10.32
C SER A 46 -10.10 8.89 -10.13
N ASP A 47 -9.28 9.93 -10.14
CA ASP A 47 -7.84 9.80 -10.33
C ASP A 47 -7.13 9.81 -8.98
N ILE A 48 -6.17 8.92 -8.81
CA ILE A 48 -5.31 8.91 -7.62
C ILE A 48 -4.31 10.05 -7.75
N ARG A 49 -4.33 10.97 -6.78
CA ARG A 49 -3.39 12.08 -6.71
C ARG A 49 -2.20 11.73 -5.82
N GLU A 50 -2.47 11.10 -4.69
CA GLU A 50 -1.44 10.81 -3.70
C GLU A 50 -1.81 9.58 -2.86
N ILE A 51 -0.79 8.83 -2.46
CA ILE A 51 -0.89 7.70 -1.54
C ILE A 51 0.11 7.96 -0.41
N ILE A 52 -0.40 8.04 0.82
CA ILE A 52 0.42 8.25 2.02
C ILE A 52 0.47 6.93 2.77
N ILE A 53 1.66 6.37 2.93
CA ILE A 53 1.88 5.19 3.79
C ILE A 53 2.38 5.64 5.16
N LYS A 54 1.76 5.14 6.22
CA LYS A 54 2.09 5.42 7.62
C LYS A 54 2.60 4.16 8.30
N ASN A 55 3.47 4.31 9.29
CA ASN A 55 3.99 3.20 10.10
C ASN A 55 4.64 2.08 9.26
N TYR A 56 5.46 2.44 8.27
CA TYR A 56 6.18 1.46 7.45
C TYR A 56 7.28 0.71 8.22
N LYS A 57 7.69 1.24 9.39
CA LYS A 57 8.72 0.72 10.30
C LYS A 57 10.11 0.65 9.68
N GLU A 58 10.40 -0.42 8.97
CA GLU A 58 11.74 -0.80 8.57
C GLU A 58 12.07 -0.35 7.14
N LYS A 59 13.35 -0.04 6.90
CA LYS A 59 13.82 0.43 5.59
C LYS A 59 13.61 -0.59 4.47
N GLU A 60 13.67 -1.88 4.77
CA GLU A 60 13.41 -2.95 3.81
C GLU A 60 11.96 -2.90 3.30
N ARG A 61 11.00 -2.67 4.20
CA ARG A 61 9.58 -2.48 3.84
C ARG A 61 9.38 -1.28 2.94
N VAL A 62 10.10 -0.16 3.18
CA VAL A 62 10.05 1.01 2.30
C VAL A 62 10.46 0.65 0.86
N ASN A 63 11.54 -0.10 0.70
CA ASN A 63 12.00 -0.51 -0.63
C ASN A 63 10.97 -1.40 -1.33
N GLU A 64 10.39 -2.37 -0.62
CA GLU A 64 9.33 -3.23 -1.16
C GLU A 64 8.10 -2.41 -1.59
N ILE A 65 7.66 -1.46 -0.75
CA ILE A 65 6.55 -0.56 -1.03
C ILE A 65 6.84 0.28 -2.28
N ILE A 66 8.02 0.90 -2.38
CA ILE A 66 8.39 1.74 -3.53
C ILE A 66 8.46 0.91 -4.81
N ASN A 67 9.11 -0.25 -4.77
CA ASN A 67 9.27 -1.11 -5.95
C ASN A 67 7.93 -1.62 -6.47
N THR A 68 7.06 -2.09 -5.57
CA THR A 68 5.74 -2.60 -5.92
C THR A 68 4.76 -1.51 -6.33
N ALA A 69 4.82 -0.33 -5.72
CA ALA A 69 4.07 0.85 -6.14
C ALA A 69 4.49 1.28 -7.55
N GLY A 70 5.79 1.44 -7.80
CA GLY A 70 6.33 1.84 -9.10
C GLY A 70 5.93 0.88 -10.22
N TRP A 71 6.01 -0.43 -9.97
CA TRP A 71 5.54 -1.44 -10.91
C TRP A 71 4.02 -1.34 -11.16
N SER A 72 3.22 -1.21 -10.10
CA SER A 72 1.76 -1.14 -10.20
C SER A 72 1.29 0.10 -10.98
N LEU A 73 1.91 1.25 -10.72
CA LEU A 73 1.64 2.50 -11.43
C LEU A 73 2.07 2.43 -12.89
N THR A 74 3.22 1.82 -13.19
CA THR A 74 3.66 1.57 -14.57
C THR A 74 2.63 0.75 -15.33
N ARG A 75 2.14 -0.35 -14.74
CA ARG A 75 1.09 -1.19 -15.37
C ARG A 75 -0.22 -0.45 -15.58
N MET A 76 -0.63 0.41 -14.64
CA MET A 76 -1.80 1.25 -14.86
C MET A 76 -1.63 2.18 -16.06
N LEU A 77 -0.47 2.85 -16.16
CA LEU A 77 -0.19 3.77 -17.25
C LEU A 77 -0.13 3.06 -18.61
N GLU A 78 0.41 1.84 -18.67
CA GLU A 78 0.37 1.00 -19.87
C GLU A 78 -1.06 0.66 -20.31
N ASN A 79 -1.96 0.38 -19.36
CA ASN A 79 -3.35 0.07 -19.65
C ASN A 79 -4.18 1.28 -20.08
N ILE A 80 -3.81 2.49 -19.67
CA ILE A 80 -4.47 3.75 -20.09
C ILE A 80 -4.05 4.17 -21.50
N LYS A 81 -2.86 3.76 -21.96
CA LYS A 81 -2.33 4.10 -23.30
C LYS A 81 -2.82 3.17 -24.42
N LYS A 82 -3.65 2.18 -24.11
CA LYS A 82 -4.34 1.31 -25.07
C LYS A 82 -5.77 1.78 -25.26
#